data_AF-A0A3B0PXJ1-F1
#
_entry.id   AF-A0A3B0PXJ1-F1
#
_cell.length_a   1.000
_cell.length_b   1.000
_cell.length_c   1.000
_cell.angle_alpha   90.00
_cell.angle_beta   90.00
_cell.angle_gamma   90.00
#
_symmetry.space_group_name_H-M   'P 1'
#
loop_
_entity.id
_entity.type
_entity.pdbx_description
1 polymer ?
#
loop_
_entity_poly.entity_id
_entity_poly.type
_entity_poly.pdbx_seq_one_letter_code
_entity_poly.pdbx_strand_id
1 'polypeptide(L)'
;MSKERIKRNQAKGMIQTKIKSFVVGVPNCGKSTLINLVSEKASLKVANFPGVTREKKWVVNGEFLFLDTPGILLPKFTDQEPAIKLLAIGAIKVENFPTEFVAIQIW
;
A
#
# COMPACT_ATOMS: atom_id res chain seq x y z
N MET A 1 -5.22 17.75 6.51
CA MET A 1 -5.89 18.65 7.49
C MET A 1 -5.17 19.99 7.47
N SER A 2 -5.86 21.11 7.23
CA SER A 2 -5.22 22.44 7.31
C SER A 2 -4.66 22.64 8.72
N LYS A 3 -3.43 23.18 8.83
CA LYS A 3 -2.76 23.52 10.10
C LYS A 3 -3.65 24.40 10.99
N GLU A 4 -4.53 25.18 10.39
CA GLU A 4 -5.50 26.04 11.08
C GLU A 4 -6.57 25.23 11.83
N ARG A 5 -7.03 24.12 11.24
CA ARG A 5 -8.06 23.25 11.83
C ARG A 5 -7.51 22.52 13.06
N ILE A 6 -6.23 22.18 13.05
CA ILE A 6 -5.51 21.58 14.19
C ILE A 6 -5.40 22.58 15.35
N LYS A 7 -4.93 23.82 15.09
CA LYS A 7 -4.88 24.89 16.10
C LYS A 7 -6.26 25.21 16.69
N ARG A 8 -7.29 25.25 15.85
CA ARG A 8 -8.68 25.49 16.29
C ARG A 8 -9.21 24.38 17.20
N ASN A 9 -8.84 23.12 16.94
CA ASN A 9 -9.25 21.99 17.78
C ASN A 9 -8.46 21.95 19.11
N GLN A 10 -7.17 22.30 19.10
CA GLN A 10 -6.37 22.48 20.32
C GLN A 10 -6.94 23.57 21.23
N ALA A 11 -7.33 24.72 20.66
CA ALA A 11 -7.97 25.81 21.40
C ALA A 11 -9.32 25.43 22.04
N LYS A 12 -9.95 24.36 21.54
CA LYS A 12 -11.20 23.79 22.08
C LYS A 12 -10.97 22.65 23.09
N GLY A 13 -9.72 22.38 23.49
CA GLY A 13 -9.38 21.29 24.42
C GLY A 13 -9.59 19.89 23.85
N MET A 14 -9.75 19.75 22.53
CA MET A 14 -9.93 18.44 21.90
C MET A 14 -8.61 17.67 21.88
N ILE A 15 -8.65 16.41 22.30
CA ILE A 15 -7.51 15.48 22.20
C ILE A 15 -7.10 15.39 20.73
N GLN A 16 -5.86 15.77 20.45
CA GLN A 16 -5.32 15.75 19.09
C GLN A 16 -5.08 14.29 18.67
N THR A 17 -5.90 13.82 17.74
CA THR A 17 -5.78 12.46 17.18
C THR A 17 -4.84 12.47 15.98
N LYS A 18 -4.10 11.36 15.78
CA LYS A 18 -3.21 11.20 14.63
C LYS A 18 -4.01 11.18 13.31
N ILE A 19 -3.40 11.68 12.25
CA ILE A 19 -3.97 11.69 10.89
C ILE A 19 -3.94 10.27 10.33
N LYS A 20 -5.12 9.64 10.27
CA LYS A 20 -5.31 8.34 9.63
C LYS A 20 -5.03 8.45 8.14
N SER A 21 -4.14 7.60 7.64
CA SER A 21 -3.64 7.59 6.27
C SER A 21 -3.58 6.15 5.76
N PHE A 22 -3.69 5.97 4.45
CA PHE A 22 -3.57 4.66 3.80
C PHE A 22 -2.95 4.84 2.41
N VAL A 23 -2.28 3.81 1.93
CA VAL A 23 -1.65 3.80 0.59
C VAL A 23 -2.47 2.87 -0.30
N VAL A 24 -2.90 3.38 -1.47
CA VAL A 24 -3.64 2.60 -2.47
C VAL A 24 -2.79 2.33 -3.69
N GLY A 25 -3.03 1.21 -4.36
CA GLY A 25 -2.33 0.83 -5.58
C GLY A 25 -2.47 -0.65 -5.88
N VAL A 26 -2.08 -1.03 -7.10
CA VAL A 26 -2.15 -2.41 -7.58
C VAL A 26 -1.33 -3.35 -6.69
N PRO A 27 -1.64 -4.66 -6.63
CA PRO A 27 -0.82 -5.62 -5.89
C PRO A 27 0.64 -5.56 -6.34
N ASN A 28 1.55 -5.88 -5.42
CA ASN A 28 3.00 -5.93 -5.67
C ASN A 28 3.70 -4.62 -6.08
N CYS A 29 3.01 -3.47 -6.14
CA CYS A 29 3.64 -2.18 -6.45
C CYS A 29 4.49 -1.55 -5.31
N GLY A 30 4.82 -2.32 -4.26
CA GLY A 30 5.68 -1.83 -3.16
C GLY A 30 4.99 -0.99 -2.08
N LYS A 31 3.67 -1.06 -1.93
CA LYS A 31 2.92 -0.28 -0.90
C LYS A 31 3.43 -0.52 0.52
N SER A 32 3.55 -1.79 0.92
CA SER A 32 4.03 -2.13 2.27
C SER A 32 5.50 -1.75 2.45
N THR A 33 6.31 -1.80 1.38
CA THR A 33 7.69 -1.27 1.37
C THR A 33 7.69 0.23 1.62
N LEU A 34 6.83 1.00 0.94
CA LEU A 34 6.69 2.44 1.15
C LEU A 34 6.24 2.77 2.57
N ILE A 35 5.24 2.06 3.09
CA ILE A 35 4.74 2.26 4.46
C ILE A 35 5.87 1.96 5.46
N ASN A 36 6.63 0.88 5.27
CA ASN A 36 7.75 0.54 6.14
C ASN A 36 8.86 1.60 6.08
N LEU A 37 9.27 2.04 4.88
CA LEU A 37 10.28 3.11 4.70
C LEU A 37 9.88 4.43 5.38
N VAL A 38 8.60 4.80 5.27
CA VAL A 38 8.10 6.04 5.89
C VAL A 38 7.94 5.87 7.40
N SER A 39 7.74 4.66 7.90
CA SER A 39 7.55 4.39 9.32
C SER A 39 8.85 4.21 10.09
N GLU A 40 9.88 3.70 9.42
CA GLU A 40 11.24 3.64 9.90
C GLU A 40 11.89 5.02 9.73
N LYS A 41 11.70 5.91 10.71
CA LYS A 41 12.81 6.86 11.01
C LYS A 41 14.08 6.01 11.11
N ALA A 42 15.18 6.51 10.54
CA ALA A 42 16.52 5.91 10.38
C ALA A 42 17.19 5.24 11.62
N SER A 43 16.48 4.96 12.70
CA SER A 43 16.92 4.18 13.84
C SER A 43 15.76 3.35 14.39
N LEU A 44 15.66 2.08 14.01
CA LEU A 44 15.42 0.96 14.93
C LEU A 44 15.26 -0.33 14.11
N LYS A 45 16.25 -1.21 14.31
CA LYS A 45 16.36 -2.55 13.75
C LYS A 45 15.06 -3.33 13.96
N VAL A 46 14.33 -3.65 12.89
CA VAL A 46 13.32 -4.73 12.93
C VAL A 46 13.52 -5.63 11.73
N ALA A 47 13.62 -6.92 12.02
CA ALA A 47 14.05 -7.96 11.11
C ALA A 47 13.11 -8.13 9.90
N ASN A 48 13.71 -8.11 8.71
CA ASN A 48 13.11 -8.49 7.44
C ASN A 48 12.76 -9.99 7.43
N PHE A 49 11.48 -10.35 7.53
CA PHE A 49 11.00 -11.65 7.05
C PHE A 49 9.77 -11.46 6.15
N PRO A 50 9.88 -11.77 4.84
CA PRO A 50 8.74 -11.75 3.92
C PRO A 50 7.80 -12.93 4.21
N GLY A 51 6.49 -12.69 4.32
CA GLY A 51 5.47 -13.75 4.42
C GLY A 51 4.53 -13.72 5.63
N VAL A 52 4.63 -12.72 6.52
CA VAL A 52 3.77 -12.63 7.73
C VAL A 52 3.02 -11.31 7.80
N THR A 53 2.10 -11.08 6.88
CA THR A 53 1.05 -10.05 7.03
C THR A 53 -0.19 -10.71 7.65
N ARG A 54 -0.08 -11.15 8.91
CA ARG A 54 -1.18 -11.87 9.58
C ARG A 54 -2.27 -10.97 10.16
N GLU A 55 -2.03 -9.67 10.35
CA GLU A 55 -3.04 -8.74 10.86
C GLU A 55 -2.85 -7.32 10.30
N LYS A 56 -3.93 -6.55 10.16
CA LYS A 56 -3.91 -5.13 9.74
C LYS A 56 -3.03 -4.32 10.71
N LYS A 57 -1.78 -4.11 10.35
CA LYS A 57 -0.86 -3.30 11.17
C LYS A 57 -1.05 -1.83 10.87
N TRP A 58 -1.36 -1.09 11.93
CA TRP A 58 -1.27 0.36 11.92
C TRP A 58 0.17 0.76 12.23
N VAL A 59 0.75 1.60 11.38
CA VAL A 59 2.12 2.08 11.54
C VAL A 59 2.12 3.58 11.80
N VAL A 60 2.84 4.00 12.84
CA VAL A 60 2.87 5.39 13.29
C VAL A 60 4.12 6.07 12.73
N ASN A 61 3.96 7.21 12.07
CA ASN A 61 5.05 8.13 11.78
C ASN A 61 4.66 9.57 12.11
N GLY A 62 5.19 10.10 13.22
CA GLY A 62 4.90 11.46 13.66
C GLY A 62 3.41 11.69 13.90
N GLU A 63 2.83 12.65 13.16
CA GLU A 63 1.39 12.95 13.21
C GLU A 63 0.54 11.98 12.39
N PHE A 64 1.14 11.09 11.59
CA PHE A 64 0.44 10.17 10.70
C PHE A 64 0.31 8.77 11.28
N LEU A 65 -0.81 8.13 10.96
CA LEU A 65 -1.13 6.75 11.29
C LEU A 65 -1.48 6.02 9.98
N PHE A 66 -0.55 5.23 9.46
CA PHE A 66 -0.69 4.47 8.22
C PHE A 66 -1.38 3.13 8.45
N LEU A 67 -2.35 2.79 7.61
CA LEU A 67 -2.92 1.45 7.52
C LEU A 67 -2.25 0.71 6.37
N ASP A 68 -1.66 -0.46 6.64
CA ASP A 68 -1.24 -1.38 5.59
C ASP A 68 -2.48 -1.97 4.91
N THR A 69 -2.66 -1.66 3.62
CA THR A 69 -3.80 -2.14 2.86
C THR A 69 -3.35 -3.16 1.81
N PRO A 70 -4.12 -4.24 1.59
CA PRO A 70 -3.85 -5.15 0.49
C PRO A 70 -3.95 -4.40 -0.85
N GLY A 71 -3.23 -4.89 -1.86
CA GLY A 71 -3.33 -4.37 -3.23
C GLY A 71 -4.77 -4.34 -3.72
N ILE A 72 -5.20 -3.17 -4.20
CA ILE A 72 -6.52 -3.01 -4.82
C ILE A 72 -6.28 -3.12 -6.32
N LEU A 73 -6.85 -4.15 -6.95
CA LEU A 73 -6.95 -4.20 -8.40
C LEU A 73 -8.04 -3.25 -8.87
N LEU A 74 -7.81 -2.63 -10.02
CA LEU A 74 -8.80 -1.81 -10.70
C LEU A 74 -10.04 -2.67 -11.07
N PRO A 75 -11.22 -2.05 -11.24
CA PRO A 75 -12.42 -2.74 -11.72
C PRO A 75 -12.16 -3.47 -13.05
N LYS A 76 -13.01 -4.47 -13.36
CA LYS A 76 -12.88 -5.32 -14.55
C LYS A 76 -12.57 -4.48 -15.79
N PHE A 77 -11.45 -4.78 -16.43
CA PHE A 77 -11.09 -4.18 -17.69
C PHE A 77 -12.01 -4.71 -18.80
N THR A 78 -12.47 -3.82 -19.67
CA THR A 78 -13.10 -4.18 -20.95
C THR A 78 -12.06 -4.66 -21.95
N ASP A 79 -10.85 -4.09 -21.88
CA ASP A 79 -9.74 -4.37 -22.79
C ASP A 79 -8.71 -5.30 -22.13
N GLN A 80 -8.08 -6.15 -22.93
CA GLN A 80 -7.08 -7.11 -22.44
C GLN A 80 -5.68 -6.49 -22.26
N GLU A 81 -5.39 -5.39 -22.97
CA GLU A 81 -4.06 -4.76 -22.96
C GLU A 81 -3.60 -4.32 -21.56
N PRO A 82 -4.43 -3.65 -20.72
CA PRO A 82 -4.02 -3.31 -19.35
C PRO A 82 -3.77 -4.54 -18.48
N ALA A 83 -4.54 -5.62 -18.70
CA ALA A 83 -4.38 -6.87 -17.95
C ALA A 83 -3.04 -7.55 -18.28
N ILE A 84 -2.65 -7.60 -19.55
CA ILE A 84 -1.36 -8.14 -20.00
C ILE A 84 -0.21 -7.34 -19.41
N LYS A 85 -0.30 -6.00 -19.39
CA LYS A 85 0.73 -5.14 -18.76
C LYS A 85 0.85 -5.39 -17.26
N LEU A 86 -0.28 -5.51 -16.56
CA LEU A 86 -0.31 -5.81 -15.13
C LEU A 86 0.23 -7.21 -14.81
N LEU A 87 0.03 -8.18 -15.71
CA LEU A 87 0.59 -9.51 -15.65
C LEU A 87 2.12 -9.48 -15.84
N ALA A 88 2.61 -8.74 -16.83
CA ALA A 88 4.04 -8.59 -17.12
C ALA A 88 4.83 -7.99 -15.94
N ILE A 89 4.25 -7.03 -15.22
CA ILE A 89 4.89 -6.41 -14.04
C ILE A 89 4.68 -7.21 -12.75
N GLY A 90 4.01 -8.36 -12.81
CA GLY A 90 3.72 -9.21 -11.65
C GLY A 90 2.68 -8.64 -10.67
N ALA A 91 1.92 -7.62 -11.07
CA ALA A 91 0.78 -7.11 -10.28
C ALA A 91 -0.41 -8.08 -10.31
N ILE A 92 -0.52 -8.86 -11.38
CA ILE A 92 -1.41 -10.02 -11.48
C ILE A 92 -0.54 -11.27 -11.48
N LYS A 93 -0.94 -12.29 -10.71
CA LYS A 93 -0.22 -13.57 -10.63
C LYS A 93 -0.31 -14.32 -11.95
N VAL A 94 0.85 -14.73 -12.47
CA VAL A 94 0.96 -15.50 -13.72
C VAL A 94 0.38 -16.90 -13.58
N GLU A 95 0.41 -17.46 -12.35
CA GLU A 95 -0.16 -18.79 -12.05
C GLU A 95 -1.66 -18.91 -12.35
N ASN A 96 -2.37 -17.79 -12.49
CA ASN A 96 -3.80 -17.79 -12.81
C ASN A 96 -4.10 -17.94 -14.32
N PHE A 97 -3.07 -18.01 -15.17
CA PHE A 97 -3.20 -18.05 -16.63
C PHE A 97 -2.44 -19.24 -17.23
N PRO A 98 -2.88 -19.76 -18.39
CA PRO A 98 -2.15 -20.79 -19.12
C PRO A 98 -0.72 -20.35 -19.44
N THR A 99 0.24 -21.26 -19.28
CA THR A 99 1.67 -20.98 -19.52
C THR A 99 1.92 -20.49 -20.95
N GLU A 100 1.22 -21.06 -21.93
CA GLU A 100 1.30 -20.68 -23.34
C GLU A 100 0.82 -19.25 -23.57
N PHE A 101 -0.27 -18.85 -22.89
CA PHE A 101 -0.80 -17.49 -22.98
C PHE A 101 0.19 -16.48 -22.40
N VAL A 102 0.77 -16.78 -21.23
CA VAL A 102 1.80 -15.94 -20.60
C VAL A 102 3.02 -15.82 -21.51
N ALA A 103 3.49 -16.93 -22.09
CA ALA A 103 4.63 -16.94 -22.99
C ALA A 103 4.37 -16.06 -24.24
N ILE A 104 3.25 -16.23 -24.93
CA ILE A 104 2.96 -15.48 -26.17
C ILE A 104 2.75 -13.97 -25.93
N GLN A 105 2.17 -13.59 -24.79
CA GLN A 105 1.77 -12.20 -24.55
C GLN A 105 2.83 -11.36 -23.83
N ILE A 106 3.79 -11.99 -23.15
CA ILE A 106 4.79 -11.30 -22.33
C ILE A 106 6.23 -11.51 -22.84
N TRP A 107 6.52 -12.65 -23.47
CA TRP A 107 7.86 -13.02 -23.95
C TRP A 107 7.92 -13.06 -25.47
#